data_AF-A0A5J6J9N6-F1
#
_entry.id   AF-A0A5J6J9N6-F1
#
_cell.length_a   1.000
_cell.length_b   1.000
_cell.length_c   1.000
_cell.angle_alpha   90.00
_cell.angle_beta   90.00
_cell.angle_gamma   90.00
#
_symmetry.space_group_name_H-M   'P 1'
#
loop_
_entity.id
_entity.type
_entity.pdbx_description
1 polymer ?
#
loop_
_entity_poly.entity_id
_entity_poly.type
_entity_poly.pdbx_seq_one_letter_code
_entity_poly.pdbx_strand_id
1 'polypeptide(L)'
;MTVQILVHDQGVPQRRLKIHWLGPAVLHRLDSVNISIRDDWDRTTVPVLGDGRDVEERDRTIWGPLRFPPRTDNADELGRHLGSFPMELHDTREFQLEGSFRPSWYEGAEGEERWQRQYSRSPLRLWITCTSGSYRPWTLSAEVDRTTLTSAQIGGPGR
;
A
#
# COMPACT_ATOMS: atom_id res chain seq x y z
N MET A 1 -2.02 11.56 -21.07
CA MET A 1 -3.15 12.08 -20.27
C MET A 1 -2.81 11.85 -18.80
N THR A 2 -2.99 12.85 -17.93
CA THR A 2 -2.57 12.74 -16.52
C THR A 2 -3.70 12.20 -15.65
N VAL A 3 -3.40 11.15 -14.91
CA VAL A 3 -4.22 10.54 -13.84
C VAL A 3 -3.74 11.08 -12.51
N GLN A 4 -4.65 11.49 -11.63
CA GLN A 4 -4.32 12.02 -10.30
C GLN A 4 -5.11 11.33 -9.20
N ILE A 5 -4.39 10.82 -8.19
CA ILE A 5 -4.97 10.25 -6.98
C ILE A 5 -4.39 10.97 -5.77
N LEU A 6 -5.25 11.50 -4.92
CA LEU A 6 -4.85 12.03 -3.62
C LEU A 6 -4.93 10.92 -2.59
N VAL A 7 -3.82 10.68 -1.91
CA VAL A 7 -3.69 9.66 -0.86
C VAL A 7 -3.34 10.34 0.45
N HIS A 8 -4.02 10.01 1.53
CA HIS A 8 -3.69 10.58 2.83
C HIS A 8 -3.94 9.61 3.99
N ASP A 9 -3.08 9.71 5.01
CA ASP A 9 -3.23 9.03 6.31
C ASP A 9 -3.83 10.01 7.32
N GLN A 10 -4.88 9.59 8.03
CA GLN A 10 -5.54 10.37 9.07
C GLN A 10 -4.87 10.25 10.45
N GLY A 11 -3.81 9.46 10.61
CA GLY A 11 -3.03 9.37 11.84
C GLY A 11 -3.77 8.66 12.99
N VAL A 12 -3.26 8.80 14.21
CA VAL A 12 -3.86 8.16 15.41
C VAL A 12 -5.04 8.98 15.98
N PRO A 13 -6.07 8.37 16.60
CA PRO A 13 -6.16 6.97 17.05
C PRO A 13 -6.69 5.97 16.00
N GLN A 14 -7.21 6.42 14.86
CA GLN A 14 -7.67 5.54 13.77
C GLN A 14 -6.87 5.83 12.50
N ARG A 15 -5.82 5.05 12.26
CA ARG A 15 -5.06 5.16 11.02
C ARG A 15 -5.95 4.72 9.87
N ARG A 16 -6.28 5.67 8.99
CA ARG A 16 -7.13 5.45 7.82
C ARG A 16 -6.43 5.98 6.60
N LEU A 17 -6.40 5.15 5.56
CA LEU A 17 -5.99 5.55 4.23
C LEU A 17 -7.20 6.08 3.48
N LYS A 18 -7.16 7.34 3.04
CA LYS A 18 -8.16 7.84 2.10
C LYS A 18 -7.57 8.02 0.71
N ILE A 19 -8.37 7.67 -0.27
CA ILE A 19 -8.01 7.70 -1.69
C ILE A 19 -9.09 8.49 -2.41
N HIS A 20 -8.69 9.57 -3.05
CA HIS A 20 -9.58 10.40 -3.86
C HIS A 20 -9.18 10.31 -5.32
N TRP A 21 -10.16 10.01 -6.17
CA TRP A 21 -9.97 10.02 -7.60
C TRP A 21 -10.25 11.41 -8.17
N LEU A 22 -9.20 12.15 -8.56
CA LEU A 22 -9.35 13.54 -9.02
C LEU A 22 -9.56 13.66 -10.54
N GLY A 23 -9.32 12.57 -11.27
CA GLY A 23 -9.51 12.54 -12.71
C GLY A 23 -8.26 12.13 -13.48
N PRO A 24 -8.41 12.03 -14.80
CA PRO A 24 -9.10 13.00 -15.62
C PRO A 24 -10.57 12.66 -15.89
N ALA A 25 -11.38 13.71 -16.13
CA ALA A 25 -12.83 13.58 -16.29
C ALA A 25 -13.27 12.66 -17.44
N VAL A 26 -12.45 12.54 -18.50
CA VAL A 26 -12.73 11.68 -19.67
C VAL A 26 -12.78 10.19 -19.35
N LEU A 27 -12.15 9.74 -18.26
CA LEU A 27 -12.27 8.35 -17.83
C LEU A 27 -13.61 8.08 -17.17
N HIS A 28 -14.26 9.10 -16.58
CA HIS A 28 -15.50 9.07 -15.79
C HIS A 28 -15.47 8.13 -14.56
N ARG A 29 -14.84 6.97 -14.66
CA ARG A 29 -14.78 5.89 -13.68
C ARG A 29 -13.51 5.06 -13.85
N LEU A 30 -13.01 4.52 -12.75
CA LEU A 30 -12.06 3.42 -12.69
C LEU A 30 -12.81 2.11 -12.43
N ASP A 31 -12.61 1.12 -13.31
CA ASP A 31 -13.26 -0.19 -13.19
C ASP A 31 -12.68 -0.98 -12.03
N SER A 32 -11.36 -0.87 -11.84
CA SER A 32 -10.62 -1.56 -10.81
C SER A 32 -9.52 -0.66 -10.29
N VAL A 33 -9.45 -0.52 -8.97
CA VAL A 33 -8.34 0.06 -8.23
C VAL A 33 -7.84 -1.00 -7.27
N ASN A 34 -6.56 -1.35 -7.38
CA ASN A 34 -5.87 -2.29 -6.49
C ASN A 34 -4.76 -1.53 -5.79
N ILE A 35 -4.63 -1.73 -4.49
CA ILE A 35 -3.60 -1.09 -3.68
C ILE A 35 -2.72 -2.17 -3.09
N SER A 36 -1.41 -2.00 -3.19
CA SER A 36 -0.45 -2.84 -2.49
C SER A 36 0.57 -2.02 -1.75
N ILE A 37 0.95 -2.50 -0.58
CA ILE A 37 2.04 -1.92 0.20
C ILE A 37 3.35 -2.32 -0.46
N ARG A 38 4.18 -1.32 -0.72
CA ARG A 38 5.48 -1.51 -1.36
C ARG A 38 6.47 -2.11 -0.39
N ASP A 39 7.37 -2.90 -0.96
CA ASP A 39 8.42 -3.57 -0.23
C ASP A 39 9.75 -3.32 -0.96
N ASP A 40 10.13 -2.05 -1.05
CA ASP A 40 11.36 -1.62 -1.73
C ASP A 40 12.56 -1.55 -0.77
N TRP A 41 12.44 -2.16 0.42
CA TRP A 41 13.53 -2.16 1.39
C TRP A 41 14.64 -3.11 0.95
N ASP A 42 15.88 -2.65 0.96
CA ASP A 42 17.04 -3.50 0.71
C ASP A 42 17.21 -4.49 1.87
N ARG A 43 17.03 -5.77 1.55
CA ARG A 43 17.08 -6.88 2.52
C ARG A 43 18.46 -7.53 2.60
N THR A 44 19.46 -7.04 1.88
CA THR A 44 20.81 -7.66 1.83
C THR A 44 21.50 -7.69 3.20
N THR A 45 21.12 -6.80 4.12
CA THR A 45 21.67 -6.73 5.48
C THR A 45 20.86 -7.54 6.50
N VAL A 46 19.75 -8.16 6.11
CA VAL A 46 18.91 -8.96 7.02
C VAL A 46 19.58 -10.33 7.23
N PRO A 47 19.86 -10.74 8.48
CA PRO A 47 20.48 -12.01 8.75
C PRO A 47 19.60 -13.16 8.24
N VAL A 48 20.22 -14.08 7.48
CA VAL A 48 19.62 -15.36 7.11
C VAL A 48 19.93 -16.35 8.24
N LEU A 49 18.92 -16.76 9.00
CA LEU A 49 19.04 -17.79 10.01
C LEU A 49 18.98 -19.15 9.29
N GLY A 50 20.00 -19.98 9.48
CA GLY A 50 20.29 -21.14 8.62
C GLY A 50 19.26 -22.29 8.59
N ASP A 51 18.02 -22.09 9.03
CA ASP A 51 16.95 -23.09 9.02
C ASP A 51 15.93 -22.93 7.87
N GLY A 52 16.02 -21.86 7.07
CA GLY A 52 15.22 -21.64 5.86
C GLY A 52 13.77 -21.18 6.09
N ARG A 53 13.26 -21.23 7.33
CA ARG A 53 11.94 -20.65 7.69
C ARG A 53 11.99 -19.13 7.73
N ASP A 54 13.17 -18.60 7.99
CA ASP A 54 13.52 -17.19 7.95
C ASP A 54 13.24 -16.54 6.59
N VAL A 55 13.49 -17.22 5.46
CA VAL A 55 13.30 -16.68 4.10
C VAL A 55 11.81 -16.51 3.78
N GLU A 56 11.00 -17.53 4.04
CA GLU A 56 9.55 -17.48 3.79
C GLU A 56 8.87 -16.44 4.68
N GLU A 57 9.24 -16.39 5.96
CA GLU A 57 8.71 -15.40 6.89
C GLU A 57 9.19 -13.98 6.54
N ARG A 58 10.45 -13.81 6.15
CA ARG A 58 11.00 -12.52 5.67
C ARG A 58 10.24 -12.00 4.46
N ASP A 59 9.89 -12.87 3.51
CA ASP A 59 9.22 -12.46 2.28
C ASP A 59 7.72 -12.15 2.51
N ARG A 60 7.10 -12.80 3.49
CA ARG A 60 5.73 -12.51 3.95
C ARG A 60 5.63 -11.26 4.84
N THR A 61 6.73 -10.88 5.50
CA THR A 61 6.76 -9.73 6.40
C THR A 61 6.58 -8.42 5.63
N ILE A 62 5.66 -7.56 6.08
CA ILE A 62 5.51 -6.20 5.57
C ILE A 62 6.51 -5.30 6.30
N TRP A 63 7.62 -4.98 5.64
CA TRP A 63 8.71 -4.15 6.17
C TRP A 63 8.38 -2.65 6.12
N GLY A 64 7.39 -2.25 6.90
CA GLY A 64 6.93 -0.86 6.94
C GLY A 64 6.13 -0.58 8.20
N PRO A 65 5.64 0.66 8.38
CA PRO A 65 4.93 1.04 9.60
C PRO A 65 3.55 0.37 9.74
N LEU A 66 2.89 0.08 8.61
CA LEU A 66 1.46 -0.20 8.56
C LEU A 66 1.14 -1.34 7.61
N ARG A 67 -0.03 -1.95 7.85
CA ARG A 67 -0.69 -2.91 6.96
C ARG A 67 -2.20 -2.69 6.94
N PHE A 68 -2.87 -3.28 5.95
CA PHE A 68 -4.33 -3.40 5.98
C PHE A 68 -4.73 -4.49 6.99
N PRO A 69 -5.78 -4.29 7.80
CA PRO A 69 -6.28 -5.35 8.66
C PRO A 69 -6.71 -6.56 7.82
N PRO A 70 -6.13 -7.76 8.02
CA PRO A 70 -6.42 -8.92 7.20
C PRO A 70 -7.92 -9.24 7.15
N ARG A 71 -8.40 -9.64 5.97
CA ARG A 71 -9.81 -9.99 5.72
C ARG A 71 -10.81 -8.84 5.97
N THR A 72 -10.33 -7.60 6.12
CA THR A 72 -11.16 -6.38 6.18
C THR A 72 -11.05 -5.63 4.86
N ASP A 73 -12.14 -5.05 4.34
CA ASP A 73 -12.14 -4.28 3.10
C ASP A 73 -11.51 -5.01 1.88
N ASN A 74 -11.68 -6.34 1.81
CA ASN A 74 -11.05 -7.24 0.84
C ASN A 74 -9.51 -7.30 0.91
N ALA A 75 -8.92 -6.97 2.07
CA ALA A 75 -7.51 -7.19 2.31
C ALA A 75 -7.15 -8.68 2.27
N ASP A 76 -5.97 -8.97 1.73
CA ASP A 76 -5.40 -10.31 1.75
C ASP A 76 -5.03 -10.77 3.17
N GLU A 77 -4.59 -12.02 3.30
CA GLU A 77 -4.29 -12.61 4.61
C GLU A 77 -3.10 -11.94 5.32
N LEU A 78 -2.20 -11.33 4.55
CA LEU A 78 -1.03 -10.64 5.09
C LEU A 78 -1.30 -9.17 5.40
N GLY A 79 -2.37 -8.59 4.84
CA GLY A 79 -2.63 -7.16 4.91
C GLY A 79 -1.75 -6.32 3.97
N ARG A 80 -1.13 -6.95 2.96
CA ARG A 80 -0.26 -6.30 1.98
C ARG A 80 -1.05 -5.77 0.80
N HIS A 81 -2.16 -6.41 0.45
CA HIS A 81 -2.94 -6.12 -0.74
C HIS A 81 -4.39 -5.83 -0.35
N LEU A 82 -4.98 -4.77 -0.90
CA LEU A 82 -6.42 -4.60 -0.95
C LEU A 82 -6.94 -5.15 -2.28
N GLY A 83 -7.99 -5.97 -2.20
CA GLY A 83 -8.71 -6.45 -3.36
C GLY A 83 -9.28 -5.30 -4.21
N SER A 84 -9.53 -5.58 -5.48
CA SER A 84 -9.99 -4.59 -6.43
C SER A 84 -11.34 -3.97 -6.04
N PHE A 85 -11.45 -2.65 -6.18
CA PHE A 85 -12.73 -1.93 -6.05
C PHE A 85 -12.88 -0.87 -7.15
N PRO A 86 -14.11 -0.56 -7.59
CA PRO A 86 -14.35 0.52 -8.55
C PRO A 86 -14.34 1.89 -7.86
N MET A 87 -14.07 2.94 -8.62
CA MET A 87 -14.18 4.33 -8.17
C MET A 87 -14.76 5.24 -9.26
N GLU A 88 -15.77 6.03 -8.93
CA GLU A 88 -16.31 7.08 -9.81
C GLU A 88 -15.47 8.36 -9.73
N LEU A 89 -15.53 9.25 -10.73
CA LEU A 89 -14.85 10.54 -10.69
C LEU A 89 -15.24 11.34 -9.44
N HIS A 90 -14.24 11.88 -8.73
CA HIS A 90 -14.38 12.58 -7.44
C HIS A 90 -14.85 11.70 -6.27
N ASP A 91 -14.97 10.39 -6.46
CA ASP A 91 -15.23 9.45 -5.37
C ASP A 91 -14.06 9.42 -4.37
N THR A 92 -14.41 9.12 -3.13
CA THR A 92 -13.48 8.97 -2.01
C THR A 92 -13.71 7.62 -1.37
N ARG A 93 -12.63 6.85 -1.24
CA ARG A 93 -12.64 5.58 -0.49
C ARG A 93 -11.75 5.68 0.73
N GLU A 94 -12.22 5.14 1.83
CA GLU A 94 -11.47 5.05 3.09
C GLU A 94 -11.22 3.59 3.42
N PHE A 95 -10.00 3.29 3.87
CA PHE A 95 -9.57 1.96 4.29
C PHE A 95 -8.92 2.04 5.66
N GLN A 96 -9.17 1.04 6.50
CA GLN A 96 -8.51 0.95 7.80
C GLN A 96 -7.05 0.51 7.63
N LEU A 97 -6.18 1.02 8.49
CA LEU A 97 -4.80 0.61 8.62
C LEU A 97 -4.51 0.24 10.07
N GLU A 98 -3.64 -0.74 10.25
CA GLU A 98 -3.10 -1.13 11.55
C GLU A 98 -1.57 -1.22 11.49
N GLY A 99 -0.93 -1.33 12.66
CA GLY A 99 0.52 -1.54 12.74
C GLY A 99 0.92 -2.84 12.06
N SER A 100 2.01 -2.83 11.31
CA SER A 100 2.63 -4.06 10.83
C SER A 100 3.24 -4.84 12.00
N PHE A 101 3.48 -6.14 11.78
CA PHE A 101 4.15 -6.98 12.77
C PHE A 101 5.56 -7.34 12.33
N ARG A 102 6.44 -7.43 13.32
CA ARG A 102 7.79 -7.97 13.15
C ARG A 102 7.75 -9.46 12.76
N PRO A 103 8.78 -9.98 12.08
CA PRO A 103 8.95 -11.42 11.95
C PRO A 103 9.28 -12.04 13.32
N SER A 104 8.96 -13.33 13.49
CA SER A 104 9.11 -14.08 14.73
C SER A 104 10.56 -14.09 15.24
N TRP A 105 11.51 -14.20 14.31
CA TRP A 105 12.95 -14.21 14.54
C TRP A 105 13.58 -12.82 14.75
N TYR A 106 12.80 -11.74 14.70
CA TYR A 106 13.30 -10.41 15.05
C TYR A 106 13.50 -10.33 16.57
N GLU A 107 14.69 -10.76 17.02
CA GLU A 107 15.01 -11.17 18.40
C GLU A 107 15.04 -10.05 19.45
N GLY A 108 14.79 -10.48 20.70
CA GLY A 108 14.88 -9.71 21.95
C GLY A 108 13.53 -9.52 22.65
N ALA A 109 13.52 -9.41 23.99
CA ALA A 109 12.31 -9.04 24.75
C ALA A 109 11.72 -7.68 24.31
N GLU A 110 12.54 -6.86 23.64
CA GLU A 110 12.21 -5.54 23.09
C GLU A 110 11.95 -5.56 21.57
N GLY A 111 11.85 -6.74 20.93
CA GLY A 111 11.75 -6.87 19.48
C GLY A 111 10.59 -6.06 18.86
N GLU A 112 9.45 -5.99 19.56
CA GLU A 112 8.30 -5.18 19.14
C GLU A 112 8.57 -3.68 19.29
N GLU A 113 9.10 -3.23 20.42
CA GLU A 113 9.45 -1.81 20.60
C GLU A 113 10.49 -1.35 19.59
N ARG A 114 11.47 -2.20 19.29
CA ARG A 114 12.50 -1.93 18.29
C ARG A 114 11.90 -1.85 16.89
N TRP A 115 11.01 -2.77 16.53
CA TRP A 115 10.27 -2.75 15.26
C TRP A 115 9.49 -1.44 15.10
N GLN A 116 8.69 -1.10 16.10
CA GLN A 116 7.93 0.14 16.11
C GLN A 116 8.85 1.35 16.05
N ARG A 117 9.97 1.38 16.77
CA ARG A 117 10.94 2.49 16.71
C ARG A 117 11.59 2.63 15.34
N GLN A 118 11.93 1.52 14.69
CA GLN A 118 12.54 1.50 13.37
C GLN A 118 11.57 1.99 12.30
N TYR A 119 10.32 1.52 12.33
CA TYR A 119 9.37 1.76 11.24
C TYR A 119 8.34 2.86 11.51
N SER A 120 8.07 3.27 12.76
CA SER A 120 7.05 4.29 13.08
C SER A 120 7.22 5.63 12.38
N ARG A 121 8.45 5.97 11.98
CA ARG A 121 8.79 7.20 11.25
C ARG A 121 8.99 6.98 9.75
N SER A 122 8.90 5.74 9.28
CA SER A 122 9.00 5.43 7.86
C SER A 122 7.67 5.76 7.17
N PRO A 123 7.69 6.28 5.94
CA PRO A 123 6.49 6.51 5.18
C PRO A 123 5.77 5.20 4.85
N LEU A 124 4.45 5.26 4.70
CA LEU A 124 3.69 4.19 4.05
C LEU A 124 3.86 4.31 2.54
N ARG A 125 4.53 3.34 1.91
CA ARG A 125 4.73 3.30 0.47
C ARG A 125 3.71 2.39 -0.21
N LEU A 126 3.08 2.88 -1.28
CA LEU A 126 1.99 2.19 -1.97
C LEU A 126 2.22 2.11 -3.48
N TRP A 127 1.86 0.98 -4.07
CA TRP A 127 1.51 0.87 -5.48
C TRP A 127 -0.02 0.93 -5.61
N ILE A 128 -0.51 1.74 -6.55
CA ILE A 128 -1.93 1.82 -6.87
C ILE A 128 -2.08 1.48 -8.34
N THR A 129 -2.63 0.30 -8.63
CA THR A 129 -2.84 -0.18 -9.99
C THR A 129 -4.29 0.01 -10.38
N CYS A 130 -4.50 0.73 -11.48
CA CYS A 130 -5.82 1.11 -11.95
C CYS A 130 -6.11 0.55 -13.34
N THR A 131 -7.38 0.25 -13.61
CA THR A 131 -7.91 -0.08 -14.94
C THR A 131 -9.15 0.76 -15.22
N SER A 132 -9.37 1.10 -16.49
CA SER A 132 -10.57 1.83 -16.95
C SER A 132 -10.82 1.55 -18.42
N GLY A 133 -11.97 0.99 -18.76
CA GLY A 133 -12.42 0.68 -20.11
C GLY A 133 -11.36 -0.04 -20.94
N SER A 134 -11.03 0.55 -22.10
CA SER A 134 -10.05 0.04 -23.05
C SER A 134 -8.62 0.58 -22.82
N TYR A 135 -8.37 1.29 -21.73
CA TYR A 135 -7.02 1.78 -21.42
C TYR A 135 -6.17 0.65 -20.84
N ARG A 136 -4.89 0.61 -21.24
CA ARG A 136 -3.92 -0.31 -20.63
C ARG A 136 -3.83 -0.01 -19.12
N PRO A 137 -3.78 -1.04 -18.25
CA PRO A 137 -3.57 -0.83 -16.83
C PRO A 137 -2.34 0.04 -16.55
N TRP A 138 -2.43 0.89 -15.54
CA TRP A 138 -1.33 1.75 -15.12
C TRP A 138 -1.15 1.70 -13.61
N THR A 139 0.07 1.96 -13.16
CA THR A 139 0.44 1.91 -11.74
C THR A 139 1.02 3.25 -11.30
N LEU A 140 0.54 3.73 -10.15
CA LEU A 140 1.01 4.92 -9.46
C LEU A 140 1.84 4.51 -8.25
N SER A 141 2.89 5.26 -7.95
CA SER A 141 3.66 5.13 -6.72
C SER A 141 3.28 6.27 -5.78
N ALA A 142 3.00 5.97 -4.52
CA ALA A 142 2.76 6.97 -3.49
C ALA A 142 3.62 6.69 -2.25
N GLU A 143 4.13 7.76 -1.63
CA GLU A 143 4.79 7.73 -0.34
C GLU A 143 3.94 8.61 0.61
N VAL A 144 3.37 8.02 1.66
CA VAL A 144 2.33 8.63 2.48
C VAL A 144 2.85 8.83 3.91
N ASP A 145 3.18 10.09 4.23
CA ASP A 145 3.48 10.53 5.60
C ASP A 145 2.31 11.28 6.25
N ARG A 146 1.56 12.03 5.43
CA ARG A 146 0.36 12.78 5.83
C ARG A 146 -0.64 12.85 4.68
N THR A 147 -0.27 13.60 3.63
CA THR A 147 -1.08 13.79 2.41
C THR A 147 -0.16 13.88 1.21
N THR A 148 -0.43 13.07 0.19
CA THR A 148 0.41 12.93 -1.00
C THR A 148 -0.49 12.88 -2.23
N LEU A 149 -0.26 13.81 -3.17
CA LEU A 149 -0.87 13.76 -4.50
C LEU A 149 0.06 12.95 -5.41
N THR A 150 -0.43 11.83 -5.94
CA THR A 150 0.32 11.02 -6.92
C THR A 150 -0.32 11.15 -8.30
N SER A 151 0.51 11.07 -9.34
CA SER A 151 0.05 11.15 -10.72
C SER A 151 0.83 10.26 -11.68
N ALA A 152 0.18 9.82 -12.74
CA ALA A 152 0.77 9.02 -13.81
C ALA A 152 0.32 9.55 -15.17
N GLN A 153 1.21 9.44 -16.15
CA GLN A 153 0.84 9.62 -17.54
C GLN A 153 0.34 8.31 -18.11
N ILE A 154 -0.87 8.33 -18.66
CA ILE A 154 -1.43 7.19 -19.39
C ILE A 154 -1.51 7.49 -20.89
N GLY A 155 -1.15 6.47 -21.67
CA GLY A 155 -1.32 6.47 -23.12
C GLY A 155 -2.79 6.38 -23.51
N GLY A 156 -3.10 6.61 -24.80
CA GLY A 156 -4.46 6.46 -25.32
C GLY A 156 -4.99 5.02 -25.19
N PRO A 157 -6.29 4.81 -25.47
CA PRO A 157 -6.90 3.48 -25.41
C PRO A 157 -6.12 2.48 -26.27
N GLY A 158 -5.94 1.26 -25.75
CA GLY A 158 -5.28 0.19 -26.48
C GLY A 158 -6.09 -0.18 -27.71
N ARG A 159 -5.45 -0.19 -28.88
CA ARG A 159 -6.03 -0.72 -30.12
C ARG A 159 -6.17 -2.24 -30.07
#